data_AF-A0A7V5MI05-F1
#
_entry.id   AF-A0A7V5MI05-F1
#
_cell.length_a   1.000
_cell.length_b   1.000
_cell.length_c   1.000
_cell.angle_alpha   90.00
_cell.angle_beta   90.00
_cell.angle_gamma   90.00
#
_symmetry.space_group_name_H-M   'P 1'
#
loop_
_entity.id
_entity.type
_entity.pdbx_description
1 polymer ?
#
loop_
_entity_poly.entity_id
_entity_poly.type
_entity_poly.pdbx_seq_one_letter_code
_entity_poly.pdbx_strand_id
1 'polypeptide(L)'
;MAVEAYVDDILESSEAIFRSIIRKIIGQSERNAKIEVVRQYATVDTVLFEAIKSVLHDLNREEGFFTRLLYRYFKFEFRRNKKRTQLIILGSELKSQYHTIQEEKKRTDMYRLSLLNSIKNLRELSSALHNKRLFLSTQPQRNKSDALVRKIYAHIDRLSEYELPLEQRSQAMEETQRMYRHLLGEIPPYYELYDNHALSLPSPLKV
;
A
#
# COMPACT_ATOMS: atom_id res chain seq x y z
N MET A 1 14.79 18.30 10.49
CA MET A 1 14.77 18.74 11.91
C MET A 1 16.20 18.71 12.40
N ALA A 2 16.70 19.77 13.04
CA ALA A 2 18.05 19.76 13.58
C ALA A 2 18.06 18.96 14.89
N VAL A 3 18.32 17.65 14.79
CA VAL A 3 18.39 16.72 15.92
C VAL A 3 19.43 17.17 16.97
N GLU A 4 20.47 17.87 16.51
CA GLU A 4 21.51 18.48 17.36
C GLU A 4 20.96 19.53 18.33
N ALA A 5 19.91 20.28 17.95
CA ALA A 5 19.32 21.30 18.81
C ALA A 5 18.66 20.71 20.07
N TYR A 6 18.30 19.43 20.06
CA TYR A 6 17.67 18.76 21.20
C TYR A 6 18.67 18.16 22.20
N VAL A 7 19.95 18.07 21.85
CA VAL A 7 20.93 17.33 22.66
C VAL A 7 21.19 18.01 24.00
N ASP A 8 21.40 19.33 23.96
CA ASP A 8 21.67 20.12 25.16
C ASP A 8 20.43 20.20 26.05
N ASP A 9 19.25 20.43 25.44
CA ASP A 9 17.96 20.34 26.11
C ASP A 9 17.79 19.00 26.81
N ILE A 10 18.04 17.86 26.15
CA ILE A 10 17.85 16.52 26.74
C ILE A 10 18.80 16.25 27.92
N LEU A 11 20.06 16.67 27.81
CA LEU A 11 21.06 16.41 28.84
C LEU A 11 20.86 17.27 30.08
N GLU A 12 20.36 18.49 29.93
CA GLU A 12 20.08 19.42 31.04
C GLU A 12 18.65 19.27 31.60
N SER A 13 17.73 18.72 30.81
CA SER A 13 16.32 18.61 31.18
C SER A 13 15.95 17.38 32.02
N SER A 14 14.72 17.41 32.53
CA SER A 14 14.07 16.27 33.13
C SER A 14 13.81 15.15 32.12
N GLU A 15 13.68 13.93 32.63
CA GLU A 15 13.27 12.75 31.87
C GLU A 15 11.95 12.97 31.07
N ALA A 16 11.09 13.90 31.51
CA ALA A 16 9.86 14.24 30.82
C ALA A 16 10.09 14.91 29.45
N ILE A 17 11.11 15.77 29.33
CA ILE A 17 11.48 16.42 28.06
C ILE A 17 12.02 15.40 27.07
N PHE A 18 12.88 14.49 27.52
CA PHE A 18 13.34 13.34 26.73
C PHE A 18 12.15 12.53 26.18
N ARG A 19 11.20 12.13 27.03
CA ARG A 19 10.00 11.39 26.59
C ARG A 19 9.16 12.18 25.58
N SER A 20 9.06 13.50 25.74
CA SER A 20 8.35 14.37 24.80
C SER A 20 9.01 14.36 23.42
N ILE A 21 10.34 14.46 23.38
CA ILE A 21 11.11 14.44 22.12
C ILE A 21 11.00 13.07 21.44
N ILE A 22 11.13 11.97 22.20
CA ILE A 22 10.93 10.62 21.66
C ILE A 22 9.52 10.46 21.07
N ARG A 23 8.48 10.91 21.79
CA ARG A 23 7.10 10.89 21.28
C ARG A 23 6.93 11.72 20.00
N LYS A 24 7.60 12.87 19.89
CA LYS A 24 7.57 13.69 18.66
C LYS A 24 8.27 12.99 17.49
N ILE A 25 9.42 12.35 17.73
CA ILE A 25 10.18 11.62 16.71
C ILE A 25 9.39 10.40 16.21
N ILE A 26 8.84 9.60 17.11
CA ILE A 26 8.05 8.42 16.76
C ILE A 26 6.70 8.83 16.18
N GLY A 27 6.09 9.90 16.70
CA GLY A 27 4.79 10.39 16.26
C GLY A 27 3.73 9.29 16.26
N GLN A 28 3.00 9.16 15.14
CA GLN A 28 2.02 8.11 14.92
C GLN A 28 2.59 6.86 14.22
N SER A 29 3.88 6.87 13.86
CA SER A 29 4.47 5.81 13.01
C SER A 29 4.34 4.42 13.64
N GLU A 30 4.64 4.29 14.92
CA GLU A 30 4.50 3.01 15.64
C GLU A 30 3.05 2.50 15.65
N ARG A 31 2.10 3.39 15.97
CA ARG A 31 0.68 3.03 16.01
C ARG A 31 0.19 2.57 14.65
N ASN A 32 0.55 3.30 13.59
CA ASN A 32 0.12 2.99 12.23
C ASN A 32 0.76 1.68 11.73
N ALA A 33 2.06 1.48 11.98
CA ALA A 33 2.75 0.24 11.67
C ALA A 33 2.10 -0.95 12.37
N LYS A 34 1.86 -0.84 13.69
CA LYS A 34 1.22 -1.90 14.47
C LYS A 34 -0.16 -2.27 13.93
N ILE A 35 -0.99 -1.28 13.59
CA ILE A 35 -2.32 -1.51 13.03
C ILE A 35 -2.23 -2.17 11.66
N GLU A 36 -1.33 -1.69 10.79
CA GLU A 36 -1.22 -2.21 9.43
C GLU A 36 -0.68 -3.64 9.40
N VAL A 37 0.23 -4.02 10.32
CA VAL A 37 0.75 -5.38 10.43
C VAL A 37 -0.34 -6.41 10.76
N VAL A 38 -1.31 -6.06 11.61
CA VAL A 38 -2.40 -6.98 11.98
C VAL A 38 -3.61 -6.92 11.04
N ARG A 39 -3.70 -5.86 10.22
CA ARG A 39 -4.82 -5.67 9.28
C ARG A 39 -4.77 -6.75 8.20
N GLN A 40 -5.89 -7.38 7.86
CA GLN A 40 -5.96 -8.24 6.69
C GLN A 40 -5.84 -7.41 5.39
N TYR A 41 -5.18 -7.94 4.37
CA TYR A 41 -5.12 -7.32 3.05
C TYR A 41 -5.81 -8.18 2.01
N ALA A 42 -6.30 -7.51 0.97
CA ALA A 42 -6.83 -8.21 -0.20
C ALA A 42 -5.72 -9.04 -0.87
N THR A 43 -6.01 -10.31 -1.07
CA THR A 43 -5.18 -11.26 -1.83
C THR A 43 -5.85 -11.56 -3.16
N VAL A 44 -5.21 -12.36 -4.01
CA VAL A 44 -5.77 -12.75 -5.30
C VAL A 44 -7.13 -13.42 -5.12
N ASP A 45 -8.17 -12.86 -5.73
CA ASP A 45 -9.48 -13.50 -5.84
C ASP A 45 -9.42 -14.62 -6.88
N THR A 46 -9.15 -15.84 -6.40
CA THR A 46 -8.98 -17.01 -7.25
C THR A 46 -10.25 -17.36 -8.02
N VAL A 47 -11.43 -17.13 -7.42
CA VAL A 47 -12.73 -17.41 -8.04
C VAL A 47 -12.96 -16.47 -9.22
N LEU A 48 -12.71 -15.17 -9.03
CA LEU A 48 -12.81 -14.19 -10.11
C LEU A 48 -11.82 -14.50 -11.24
N PHE A 49 -10.58 -14.86 -10.89
CA PHE A 49 -9.55 -15.23 -11.85
C PHE A 49 -9.96 -16.44 -12.70
N GLU A 50 -10.43 -17.50 -12.06
CA GLU A 50 -10.89 -18.72 -12.76
C GLU A 50 -12.11 -18.45 -13.63
N ALA A 51 -13.06 -17.64 -13.15
CA ALA A 51 -14.23 -17.24 -13.91
C ALA A 51 -13.83 -16.48 -15.19
N ILE A 52 -12.94 -15.49 -15.08
CA ILE A 52 -12.45 -14.72 -16.24
C ILE A 52 -11.73 -15.63 -17.23
N LYS A 53 -10.81 -16.48 -16.75
CA LYS A 53 -10.06 -17.43 -17.61
C LYS A 53 -10.99 -18.40 -18.34
N SER A 54 -12.00 -18.91 -17.65
CA SER A 54 -13.01 -19.81 -18.23
C SER A 54 -13.79 -19.11 -19.36
N VAL A 55 -14.28 -17.88 -19.11
CA VAL A 55 -15.03 -17.11 -20.10
C VAL A 55 -14.15 -16.74 -21.31
N LEU A 56 -12.89 -16.36 -21.08
CA LEU A 56 -11.91 -16.10 -22.16
C LEU A 56 -11.68 -17.34 -23.03
N HIS A 57 -11.50 -18.50 -22.40
CA HIS A 57 -11.29 -19.77 -23.09
C HIS A 57 -12.48 -20.16 -23.97
N ASP A 58 -13.69 -20.01 -23.42
CA ASP A 58 -14.93 -20.26 -24.15
C ASP A 58 -15.10 -19.32 -25.35
N LEU A 59 -14.85 -18.02 -25.17
CA LEU A 59 -14.88 -17.05 -26.27
C LEU A 59 -13.85 -17.39 -27.35
N ASN A 60 -12.67 -17.87 -26.95
CA ASN A 60 -11.64 -18.29 -27.89
C ASN A 60 -12.01 -19.56 -28.69
N ARG A 61 -12.91 -20.40 -28.15
CA ARG A 61 -13.44 -21.57 -28.87
C ARG A 61 -14.60 -21.21 -29.80
N GLU A 62 -15.47 -20.31 -29.37
CA GLU A 62 -16.69 -19.95 -30.11
C GLU A 62 -16.43 -18.97 -31.25
N GLU A 63 -15.47 -18.06 -31.08
CA GLU A 63 -15.22 -16.98 -32.04
C GLU A 63 -13.99 -17.26 -32.90
N GLY A 64 -14.15 -17.22 -34.22
CA GLY A 64 -13.03 -17.32 -35.16
C GLY A 64 -12.05 -16.15 -35.02
N PHE A 65 -10.81 -16.36 -35.47
CA PHE A 65 -9.72 -15.37 -35.41
C PHE A 65 -10.13 -14.00 -35.99
N PHE A 66 -10.80 -13.98 -37.15
CA PHE A 66 -11.25 -12.76 -37.81
C PHE A 66 -12.30 -11.98 -37.00
N THR A 67 -13.24 -12.67 -36.35
CA THR A 67 -14.27 -12.04 -35.52
C THR A 67 -13.67 -11.40 -34.28
N ARG A 68 -12.67 -12.05 -33.68
CA ARG A 68 -11.89 -11.49 -32.56
C ARG A 68 -11.07 -10.27 -32.99
N LEU A 69 -10.45 -10.33 -34.17
CA LEU A 69 -9.61 -9.26 -34.70
C LEU A 69 -10.44 -8.03 -35.09
N LEU A 70 -11.54 -8.23 -35.80
CA LEU A 70 -12.48 -7.16 -36.14
C LEU A 70 -13.01 -6.47 -34.89
N TYR A 71 -13.32 -7.24 -33.86
CA TYR A 71 -13.77 -6.67 -32.60
C TYR A 71 -12.64 -5.90 -31.89
N ARG A 72 -11.44 -6.46 -31.81
CA ARG A 72 -10.27 -5.84 -31.14
C ARG A 72 -9.89 -4.49 -31.75
N TYR A 73 -9.95 -4.36 -33.07
CA TYR A 73 -9.50 -3.15 -33.78
C TYR A 73 -10.64 -2.19 -34.14
N PHE A 74 -11.80 -2.72 -34.51
CA PHE A 74 -12.91 -1.92 -35.05
C PHE A 74 -14.13 -1.86 -34.13
N LYS A 75 -14.08 -2.55 -32.96
CA LYS A 75 -15.18 -2.61 -31.99
C LYS A 75 -16.52 -3.09 -32.60
N PHE A 76 -16.44 -3.86 -33.68
CA PHE A 76 -17.61 -4.28 -34.44
C PHE A 76 -18.18 -5.59 -33.90
N GLU A 77 -19.40 -5.56 -33.38
CA GLU A 77 -20.12 -6.75 -32.92
C GLU A 77 -21.16 -7.21 -33.96
N PHE A 78 -20.95 -8.37 -34.56
CA PHE A 78 -21.94 -8.95 -35.48
C PHE A 78 -23.23 -9.36 -34.77
N ARG A 79 -23.16 -9.82 -33.51
CA ARG A 79 -24.28 -10.16 -32.63
C ARG A 79 -23.88 -9.99 -31.15
N ARG A 80 -24.82 -9.58 -30.29
CA ARG A 80 -24.62 -9.54 -28.83
C ARG A 80 -24.25 -10.94 -28.32
N ASN A 81 -23.09 -11.05 -27.67
CA ASN A 81 -22.61 -12.29 -27.06
C ASN A 81 -22.71 -12.21 -25.53
N LYS A 82 -23.52 -13.07 -24.90
CA LYS A 82 -23.73 -13.10 -23.44
C LYS A 82 -22.41 -13.31 -22.67
N LYS A 83 -21.48 -14.11 -23.21
CA LYS A 83 -20.17 -14.37 -22.58
C LYS A 83 -19.28 -13.13 -22.59
N ARG A 84 -19.36 -12.30 -23.62
CA ARG A 84 -18.67 -11.00 -23.64
C ARG A 84 -19.24 -10.03 -22.60
N THR A 85 -20.57 -9.98 -22.46
CA THR A 85 -21.19 -9.17 -21.39
C THR A 85 -20.75 -9.64 -20.01
N GLN A 86 -20.68 -10.96 -19.78
CA GLN A 86 -20.14 -11.51 -18.53
C GLN A 86 -18.68 -11.11 -18.32
N LEU A 87 -17.84 -11.20 -19.36
CA LEU A 87 -16.43 -10.83 -19.28
C LEU A 87 -16.22 -9.35 -18.97
N ILE A 88 -17.09 -8.46 -19.47
CA ILE A 88 -17.09 -7.03 -19.13
C ILE A 88 -17.37 -6.83 -17.64
N ILE A 89 -18.39 -7.50 -17.09
CA ILE A 89 -18.75 -7.39 -15.67
C ILE A 89 -17.59 -7.88 -14.79
N LEU A 90 -17.06 -9.08 -15.08
CA LEU A 90 -15.94 -9.65 -14.33
C LEU A 90 -14.67 -8.80 -14.46
N GLY A 91 -14.41 -8.23 -15.64
CA GLY A 91 -13.30 -7.31 -15.86
C GLY A 91 -13.43 -6.01 -15.07
N SER A 92 -14.64 -5.46 -14.95
CA SER A 92 -14.91 -4.29 -14.10
C SER A 92 -14.68 -4.59 -12.62
N GLU A 93 -15.12 -5.75 -12.15
CA GLU A 93 -14.85 -6.21 -10.79
C GLU A 93 -13.33 -6.36 -10.54
N LEU A 94 -12.61 -6.99 -11.48
CA LEU A 94 -11.15 -7.14 -11.40
C LEU A 94 -10.44 -5.79 -11.34
N LYS A 95 -10.91 -4.77 -12.09
CA LYS A 95 -10.39 -3.39 -12.02
C LYS A 95 -10.65 -2.75 -10.67
N SER A 96 -11.84 -2.92 -10.10
CA SER A 96 -12.20 -2.40 -8.78
C SER A 96 -11.29 -2.97 -7.69
N GLN A 97 -11.12 -4.30 -7.69
CA GLN A 97 -10.21 -4.98 -6.77
C GLN A 97 -8.75 -4.57 -7.02
N TYR A 98 -8.32 -4.41 -8.28
CA TYR A 98 -6.98 -3.91 -8.61
C TYR A 98 -6.71 -2.53 -7.99
N HIS A 99 -7.66 -1.62 -8.12
CA HIS A 99 -7.56 -0.28 -7.55
C HIS A 99 -7.46 -0.32 -6.02
N THR A 100 -8.27 -1.16 -5.37
CA THR A 100 -8.22 -1.36 -3.92
C THR A 100 -6.83 -1.79 -3.48
N ILE A 101 -6.23 -2.79 -4.15
CA ILE A 101 -4.88 -3.27 -3.82
C ILE A 101 -3.81 -2.20 -4.05
N GLN A 102 -3.98 -1.32 -5.06
CA GLN A 102 -3.09 -0.18 -5.25
C GLN A 102 -3.12 0.81 -4.08
N GLU A 103 -4.32 1.14 -3.60
CA GLU A 103 -4.47 2.03 -2.45
C GLU A 103 -3.92 1.42 -1.16
N GLU A 104 -4.18 0.13 -0.92
CA GLU A 104 -3.65 -0.59 0.24
C GLU A 104 -2.13 -0.67 0.23
N LYS A 105 -1.53 -0.94 -0.93
CA LYS A 105 -0.08 -0.96 -1.10
C LYS A 105 0.51 0.42 -0.83
N LYS A 106 -0.05 1.46 -1.45
CA LYS A 106 0.41 2.85 -1.25
C LYS A 106 0.35 3.23 0.23
N ARG A 107 -0.72 2.87 0.94
CA ARG A 107 -0.84 3.09 2.38
C ARG A 107 0.25 2.34 3.17
N THR A 108 0.46 1.06 2.88
CA THR A 108 1.49 0.23 3.51
C THR A 108 2.89 0.82 3.30
N ASP A 109 3.21 1.24 2.07
CA ASP A 109 4.49 1.87 1.72
C ASP A 109 4.69 3.20 2.47
N MET A 110 3.65 4.02 2.59
CA MET A 110 3.71 5.27 3.38
C MET A 110 4.00 4.99 4.86
N TYR A 111 3.35 3.98 5.45
CA TYR A 111 3.60 3.62 6.85
C TYR A 111 4.99 3.04 7.05
N ARG A 112 5.48 2.20 6.13
CA ARG A 112 6.87 1.71 6.15
C ARG A 112 7.87 2.86 6.05
N LEU A 113 7.65 3.81 5.14
CA LEU A 113 8.53 4.98 5.00
C LEU A 113 8.54 5.85 6.27
N SER A 114 7.36 6.08 6.87
CA SER A 114 7.25 6.82 8.13
C SER A 114 8.01 6.13 9.26
N LEU A 115 7.91 4.80 9.38
CA LEU A 115 8.63 3.99 10.35
C LEU A 115 10.15 4.10 10.16
N LEU A 116 10.64 3.93 8.93
CA LEU A 116 12.07 4.04 8.59
C LEU A 116 12.62 5.44 8.92
N ASN A 117 11.85 6.48 8.66
CA ASN A 117 12.24 7.85 9.02
C ASN A 117 12.31 8.05 10.54
N SER A 118 11.37 7.51 11.31
CA SER A 118 11.43 7.54 12.78
C SER A 118 12.68 6.83 13.30
N ILE A 119 12.98 5.64 12.77
CA ILE A 119 14.18 4.86 13.15
C ILE A 119 15.45 5.64 12.80
N LYS A 120 15.52 6.22 11.60
CA LYS A 120 16.65 7.07 11.18
C LYS A 120 16.86 8.25 12.13
N ASN A 121 15.80 8.99 12.44
CA ASN A 121 15.87 10.15 13.34
C ASN A 121 16.30 9.74 14.77
N LEU A 122 15.84 8.58 15.26
CA LEU A 122 16.29 8.04 16.55
C LEU A 122 17.78 7.65 16.52
N ARG A 123 18.27 7.06 15.42
CA ARG A 123 19.70 6.77 15.24
C ARG A 123 20.53 8.04 15.25
N GLU A 124 20.09 9.08 14.53
CA GLU A 124 20.75 10.40 14.53
C GLU A 124 20.78 11.00 15.94
N LEU A 125 19.69 10.90 16.72
CA LEU A 125 19.63 11.40 18.09
C LEU A 125 20.59 10.63 19.02
N SER A 126 20.65 9.31 18.88
CA SER A 126 21.59 8.46 19.61
C SER A 126 23.04 8.86 19.31
N SER A 127 23.39 9.03 18.03
CA SER A 127 24.72 9.44 17.61
C SER A 127 25.08 10.83 18.15
N ALA A 128 24.14 11.78 18.12
CA ALA A 128 24.37 13.12 18.63
C ALA A 128 24.62 13.14 20.16
N LEU A 129 23.85 12.36 20.93
CA LEU A 129 24.07 12.17 22.36
C LEU A 129 25.41 11.49 22.67
N HIS A 130 25.78 10.49 21.88
CA HIS A 130 27.05 9.79 22.00
C HIS A 130 28.23 10.72 21.72
N ASN A 131 28.15 11.55 20.68
CA ASN A 131 29.18 12.54 20.36
C ASN A 131 29.31 13.59 21.46
N LYS A 132 28.19 14.11 21.98
CA LYS A 132 28.20 15.11 23.08
C LYS A 132 28.82 14.54 24.35
N ARG A 133 28.68 13.23 24.60
CA ARG A 133 29.27 12.55 25.77
C ARG A 133 30.77 12.83 25.93
N LEU A 134 31.52 12.93 24.83
CA LEU A 134 32.96 13.19 24.83
C LEU A 134 33.32 14.54 25.48
N PHE A 135 32.38 15.50 25.47
CA PHE A 135 32.55 16.85 25.99
C PHE A 135 31.95 17.04 27.39
N LEU A 136 31.35 15.99 27.98
CA LEU A 136 30.77 16.06 29.32
C LEU A 136 31.88 15.94 30.38
N SER A 137 31.89 16.89 31.31
CA SER A 137 32.91 17.02 32.36
C SER A 137 32.65 16.10 33.56
N THR A 138 31.40 15.72 33.83
CA THR A 138 31.06 14.97 35.05
C THR A 138 30.60 13.53 34.75
N GLN A 139 30.99 12.59 35.63
CA GLN A 139 30.56 11.19 35.54
C GLN A 139 29.03 11.01 35.58
N PRO A 140 28.26 11.73 36.42
CA PRO A 140 26.80 11.65 36.41
C PRO A 140 26.16 12.02 35.07
N GLN A 141 26.66 13.07 34.40
CA GLN A 141 26.16 13.48 33.08
C GLN A 141 26.49 12.42 32.01
N ARG A 142 27.68 11.83 32.05
CA ARG A 142 28.07 10.73 31.14
C ARG A 142 27.16 9.51 31.33
N ASN A 143 26.91 9.11 32.58
CA ASN A 143 26.00 8.00 32.90
C ASN A 143 24.56 8.29 32.43
N LYS A 144 24.08 9.54 32.58
CA LYS A 144 22.77 9.96 32.06
C LYS A 144 22.72 9.82 30.54
N SER A 145 23.73 10.31 29.81
CA SER A 145 23.80 10.17 28.35
C SER A 145 23.75 8.69 27.93
N ASP A 146 24.56 7.83 28.55
CA ASP A 146 24.57 6.40 28.25
C ASP A 146 23.21 5.72 28.52
N ALA A 147 22.53 6.10 29.60
CA ALA A 147 21.20 5.59 29.91
C ALA A 147 20.17 6.02 28.86
N LEU A 148 20.22 7.27 28.38
CA LEU A 148 19.33 7.78 27.35
C LEU A 148 19.58 7.12 25.99
N VAL A 149 20.84 6.93 25.62
CA VAL A 149 21.22 6.18 24.40
C VAL A 149 20.65 4.76 24.43
N ARG A 150 20.77 4.04 25.55
CA ARG A 150 20.17 2.70 25.70
C ARG A 150 18.64 2.72 25.53
N LYS A 151 17.96 3.73 26.07
CA LYS A 151 16.51 3.89 25.88
C LYS A 151 16.14 4.14 24.42
N ILE A 152 16.93 4.94 23.71
CA ILE A 152 16.74 5.18 22.27
C ILE A 152 16.89 3.88 21.48
N TYR A 153 17.92 3.07 21.77
CA TYR A 153 18.09 1.77 21.13
C TYR A 153 16.92 0.83 21.40
N ALA A 154 16.40 0.77 22.63
CA ALA A 154 15.20 -0.02 22.91
C ALA A 154 13.97 0.42 22.08
N HIS A 155 13.83 1.72 21.80
CA HIS A 155 12.79 2.20 20.88
C HIS A 155 13.07 1.82 19.42
N ILE A 156 14.33 1.89 18.97
CA ILE A 156 14.74 1.46 17.63
C ILE A 156 14.42 -0.03 17.44
N ASP A 157 14.81 -0.88 18.38
CA ASP A 157 14.59 -2.33 18.31
C ASP A 157 13.10 -2.64 18.18
N ARG A 158 12.28 -2.04 19.06
CA ARG A 158 10.81 -2.18 19.02
C ARG A 158 10.18 -1.70 17.71
N LEU A 159 10.67 -0.61 17.11
CA LEU A 159 10.17 -0.15 15.82
C LEU A 159 10.62 -1.07 14.67
N SER A 160 11.83 -1.61 14.77
CA SER A 160 12.41 -2.49 13.75
C SER A 160 11.65 -3.81 13.61
N GLU A 161 10.95 -4.25 14.66
CA GLU A 161 10.04 -5.41 14.63
C GLU A 161 8.97 -5.32 13.54
N TYR A 162 8.57 -4.11 13.13
CA TYR A 162 7.55 -3.89 12.11
C TYR A 162 8.09 -3.77 10.68
N GLU A 163 9.41 -3.64 10.47
CA GLU A 163 9.97 -3.40 9.14
C GLU A 163 9.74 -4.58 8.18
N LEU A 164 10.15 -5.78 8.59
CA LEU A 164 10.05 -6.98 7.77
C LEU A 164 8.60 -7.37 7.45
N PRO A 165 7.65 -7.37 8.41
CA PRO A 165 6.24 -7.64 8.11
C PRO A 165 5.62 -6.65 7.11
N LEU A 166 5.93 -5.34 7.23
CA LEU A 166 5.44 -4.33 6.29
C LEU A 166 6.05 -4.49 4.90
N GLU A 167 7.33 -4.88 4.81
CA GLU A 167 8.01 -5.15 3.56
C GLU A 167 7.42 -6.37 2.83
N GLN A 168 7.27 -7.50 3.54
CA GLN A 168 6.67 -8.72 3.00
C GLN A 168 5.26 -8.46 2.48
N ARG A 169 4.48 -7.67 3.22
CA ARG A 169 3.13 -7.28 2.81
C ARG A 169 3.14 -6.44 1.53
N SER A 170 4.01 -5.43 1.44
CA SER A 170 4.15 -4.61 0.23
C SER A 170 4.54 -5.45 -0.98
N GLN A 171 5.45 -6.42 -0.80
CA GLN A 171 5.86 -7.36 -1.85
C GLN A 171 4.70 -8.27 -2.29
N ALA A 172 3.93 -8.85 -1.35
CA ALA A 172 2.77 -9.68 -1.68
C ALA A 172 1.69 -8.91 -2.45
N MET A 173 1.44 -7.64 -2.08
CA MET A 173 0.52 -6.76 -2.82
C MET A 173 1.06 -6.42 -4.21
N GLU A 174 2.36 -6.18 -4.36
CA GLU A 174 3.01 -5.95 -5.66
C GLU A 174 2.87 -7.17 -6.59
N GLU A 175 3.07 -8.38 -6.07
CA GLU A 175 2.85 -9.62 -6.81
C GLU A 175 1.39 -9.76 -7.25
N THR A 176 0.45 -9.50 -6.35
CA THR A 176 -0.98 -9.52 -6.66
C THR A 176 -1.33 -8.49 -7.74
N GLN A 177 -0.78 -7.27 -7.66
CA GLN A 177 -0.95 -6.25 -8.69
C GLN A 177 -0.42 -6.69 -10.05
N ARG A 178 0.72 -7.39 -10.11
CA ARG A 178 1.26 -7.93 -11.36
C ARG A 178 0.33 -8.97 -11.97
N MET A 179 -0.21 -9.87 -11.14
CA MET A 179 -1.18 -10.88 -11.59
C MET A 179 -2.46 -10.24 -12.14
N TYR A 180 -2.98 -9.22 -11.45
CA TYR A 180 -4.19 -8.49 -11.86
C TYR A 180 -3.94 -7.75 -13.17
N ARG A 181 -2.81 -7.04 -13.29
CA ARG A 181 -2.42 -6.34 -14.51
C ARG A 181 -2.26 -7.30 -15.69
N HIS A 182 -1.68 -8.47 -15.46
CA HIS A 182 -1.54 -9.49 -16.49
C HIS A 182 -2.91 -9.97 -17.00
N LEU A 183 -3.81 -10.38 -16.10
CA LEU A 183 -5.15 -10.83 -16.46
C LEU A 183 -5.97 -9.72 -17.14
N LEU A 184 -5.89 -8.48 -16.66
CA LEU A 184 -6.51 -7.33 -17.32
C LEU A 184 -5.99 -7.10 -18.75
N GLY A 185 -4.72 -7.43 -19.02
CA GLY A 185 -4.15 -7.37 -20.37
C GLY A 185 -4.59 -8.50 -21.28
N GLU A 186 -5.00 -9.64 -20.71
CA GLU A 186 -5.57 -10.77 -21.48
C GLU A 186 -7.01 -10.51 -21.89
N ILE A 187 -7.77 -9.75 -21.09
CA ILE A 187 -9.13 -9.33 -21.44
C ILE A 187 -9.03 -8.35 -22.61
N PRO A 188 -9.56 -8.68 -23.81
CA PRO A 188 -9.62 -7.71 -24.89
C PRO A 188 -10.22 -6.39 -24.40
N PRO A 189 -9.78 -5.25 -24.93
CA PRO A 189 -10.30 -3.93 -24.54
C PRO A 189 -11.77 -3.78 -25.01
N TYR A 190 -12.71 -4.44 -24.34
CA TYR A 190 -14.17 -4.40 -24.58
C TYR A 190 -14.80 -3.08 -24.11
N TYR A 191 -14.02 -2.01 -23.93
CA TYR A 191 -14.37 -0.81 -23.17
C TYR A 191 -15.85 -0.40 -23.28
N GLU A 192 -16.52 -0.32 -22.13
CA GLU A 192 -17.48 0.77 -21.87
C GLU A 192 -18.67 0.86 -22.83
N LEU A 193 -19.20 -0.27 -23.32
CA LEU A 193 -20.48 -0.25 -24.03
C LEU A 193 -21.67 -0.13 -23.08
N TYR A 194 -21.60 0.78 -22.10
CA TYR A 194 -22.71 1.60 -21.59
C TYR A 194 -22.29 2.36 -20.31
N ASP A 195 -21.67 3.52 -20.49
CA ASP A 195 -22.25 4.71 -19.87
C ASP A 195 -23.65 4.92 -20.49
N ASN A 196 -24.63 4.09 -20.10
CA ASN A 196 -26.02 4.38 -20.42
C ASN A 196 -26.59 5.28 -19.33
N HIS A 197 -26.45 6.57 -19.57
CA HIS A 197 -27.65 7.40 -19.61
C HIS A 197 -28.69 6.77 -20.55
N ALA A 198 -29.45 5.77 -20.08
CA ALA A 198 -30.68 5.29 -20.73
C ALA A 198 -31.52 4.39 -19.77
N LEU A 199 -31.69 4.80 -18.52
CA LEU A 199 -32.85 4.40 -17.71
C LEU A 199 -34.04 5.36 -17.91
N SER A 200 -34.11 6.04 -19.07
CA SER A 200 -35.33 6.70 -19.54
C SER A 200 -35.95 5.84 -20.63
N LEU A 201 -36.84 4.93 -20.22
CA LEU A 201 -37.82 4.29 -21.09
C LEU A 201 -38.52 5.37 -21.94
N PRO A 202 -38.68 5.21 -23.26
CA PRO A 202 -39.67 6.00 -23.98
C PRO A 202 -41.05 5.58 -23.47
N SER A 203 -41.73 6.51 -22.79
CA SER A 203 -43.17 6.39 -22.53
C SER A 203 -43.87 6.07 -23.86
N PRO A 204 -44.77 5.07 -23.91
CA PRO A 204 -45.46 4.74 -25.14
C PRO A 204 -46.26 5.95 -25.60
N LEU A 205 -46.11 6.28 -26.89
CA LEU A 205 -46.99 7.17 -27.62
C LEU A 205 -48.43 6.72 -27.37
N LYS A 206 -49.21 7.58 -26.68
CA LYS A 206 -50.66 7.47 -26.68
C LYS A 206 -51.14 7.92 -28.05
N VAL A 207 -51.64 6.97 -28.83
CA VAL A 207 -52.62 7.23 -29.90
C VAL A 207 -53.99 7.41 -29.24
#